data_AF-A0A9D4DS18-F1
#
_entry.id   AF-A0A9D4DS18-F1
#
_cell.length_a   1.000
_cell.length_b   1.000
_cell.length_c   1.000
_cell.angle_alpha   90.00
_cell.angle_beta   90.00
_cell.angle_gamma   90.00
#
_symmetry.space_group_name_H-M   'P 1'
#
loop_
_entity.id
_entity.type
_entity.pdbx_description
1 polymer ?
#
loop_
_entity_poly.entity_id
_entity_poly.type
_entity_poly.pdbx_seq_one_letter_code
_entity_poly.pdbx_strand_id
1 'polypeptide(L)'
;MLLLLLLLLLLLLLLLLLLLLLLLLLLLLLLLLLLLLLLPLLLLLLLLLLLLLLLLLLLLLLLLLLLLLVLLQLVLLPPPPPPPRLLLLLLLLLPLLLLLLPLLLLLLPLLLLLLLLLLLLLLLLLLLLLLLLLLLLLLLLLLQLLLLLLLLLLLLLLLLLHHHHHHHHHHHHSQ
;
A
#
# COMPACT_ATOMS: atom_id res chain seq x y z
N MET A 1 33.42 -29.60 -30.03
CA MET A 1 33.71 -28.36 -29.28
C MET A 1 32.57 -27.35 -29.35
N LEU A 2 32.11 -26.94 -30.55
CA LEU A 2 31.00 -25.99 -30.73
C LEU A 2 29.71 -26.38 -29.98
N LEU A 3 29.28 -27.65 -30.09
CA LEU A 3 28.08 -28.17 -29.40
C LEU A 3 28.15 -28.00 -27.87
N LEU A 4 29.31 -28.27 -27.27
CA LEU A 4 29.52 -28.14 -25.83
C LEU A 4 29.42 -26.67 -25.38
N LEU A 5 30.00 -25.76 -26.16
CA LEU A 5 29.92 -24.31 -25.90
C LEU A 5 28.47 -23.82 -25.96
N LEU A 6 27.69 -24.28 -26.96
CA LEU A 6 26.27 -23.92 -27.09
C LEU A 6 25.44 -24.45 -25.93
N LEU A 7 25.68 -25.68 -25.48
CA LEU A 7 24.99 -26.27 -24.34
C LEU A 7 25.32 -25.53 -23.03
N LEU A 8 26.59 -25.13 -22.84
CA LEU A 8 27.01 -24.34 -21.69
C LEU A 8 26.34 -22.96 -21.70
N LEU A 9 26.27 -22.29 -22.86
CA LEU A 9 25.59 -21.00 -23.01
C LEU A 9 24.10 -21.09 -22.68
N LEU A 10 23.42 -22.13 -23.18
CA LEU A 10 22.02 -22.43 -22.87
C LEU A 10 21.81 -22.60 -21.36
N LEU A 11 22.66 -23.38 -20.70
CA LEU A 11 22.57 -23.61 -19.25
C LEU A 11 22.76 -22.31 -18.46
N LEU A 12 23.76 -21.50 -18.83
CA LEU A 12 24.01 -20.20 -18.20
C LEU A 12 22.81 -19.26 -18.34
N LEU A 13 22.21 -19.23 -19.53
CA LEU A 13 21.04 -18.40 -19.82
C LEU A 13 19.83 -18.82 -18.99
N LEU A 14 19.57 -20.12 -18.87
CA LEU A 14 18.52 -20.67 -18.03
C LEU A 14 18.73 -20.32 -16.55
N LEU A 15 19.97 -20.41 -16.06
CA LEU A 15 20.31 -20.06 -14.68
C LEU A 15 20.10 -18.57 -14.41
N LEU A 16 20.54 -17.70 -15.31
CA LEU A 16 20.36 -16.25 -15.20
C LEU A 16 18.87 -15.89 -15.14
N LEU A 17 18.06 -16.53 -15.98
CA LEU A 17 16.62 -16.35 -16.02
C LEU A 17 15.95 -16.77 -14.70
N LEU A 18 16.32 -17.94 -14.18
CA LEU A 18 15.81 -18.43 -12.89
C LEU A 18 16.15 -17.46 -11.76
N LEU A 19 17.39 -16.94 -11.74
CA LEU A 19 17.83 -15.95 -10.74
C LEU A 19 17.01 -14.66 -10.82
N LEU A 20 16.74 -14.17 -12.04
CA LEU A 20 15.95 -12.97 -12.28
C LEU A 20 14.50 -13.15 -11.79
N LEU A 21 13.90 -14.31 -12.08
CA LEU A 21 12.56 -14.66 -11.60
C LEU A 21 12.52 -14.72 -10.06
N LEU A 22 13.52 -15.34 -9.44
CA LEU A 22 13.62 -15.42 -7.98
C LEU A 22 13.74 -14.03 -7.34
N LEU A 23 14.59 -13.16 -7.90
CA LEU A 23 14.77 -11.80 -7.42
C LEU A 23 13.45 -11.00 -7.51
N LEU A 24 12.72 -11.13 -8.61
CA LEU A 24 11.43 -10.49 -8.77
C LEU A 24 10.41 -11.00 -7.75
N LEU A 25 10.34 -12.32 -7.54
CA LEU A 25 9.46 -12.93 -6.54
C LEU A 25 9.78 -12.40 -5.13
N LEU A 26 11.07 -12.30 -4.80
CA LEU A 26 11.53 -11.72 -3.54
C LEU A 26 11.11 -10.25 -3.40
N LEU A 27 11.25 -9.45 -4.45
CA LEU A 27 10.82 -8.05 -4.46
C LEU A 27 9.30 -7.92 -4.26
N LEU A 28 8.51 -8.76 -4.94
CA LEU A 28 7.06 -8.82 -4.78
C LEU A 28 6.69 -9.17 -3.33
N LEU A 29 7.34 -10.18 -2.75
CA LEU A 29 7.10 -10.62 -1.38
C LEU A 29 7.45 -9.52 -0.37
N LEU A 30 8.59 -8.85 -0.56
CA LEU A 30 9.01 -7.73 0.28
C LEU A 30 7.99 -6.58 0.24
N LEU A 31 7.51 -6.24 -0.96
CA LEU A 31 6.49 -5.21 -1.13
C LEU A 31 5.18 -5.61 -0.44
N LEU A 32 4.74 -6.85 -0.63
CA LEU A 32 3.52 -7.37 0.00
C LEU A 32 3.65 -7.32 1.53
N LEU A 33 4.81 -7.69 2.07
CA LEU A 33 5.09 -7.62 3.51
C LEU A 33 5.06 -6.18 4.01
N LEU A 34 5.68 -5.25 3.28
CA LEU A 34 5.65 -3.82 3.61
C LEU A 34 4.21 -3.29 3.65
N LEU A 35 3.40 -3.66 2.66
CA LEU A 35 1.97 -3.32 2.62
C LEU A 35 1.23 -3.89 3.82
N LEU A 36 1.42 -5.18 4.09
CA LEU A 36 0.77 -5.88 5.20
C LEU A 36 1.11 -5.24 6.55
N LEU A 37 2.30 -4.66 6.69
CA LEU A 37 2.74 -3.98 7.90
C LEU A 37 2.23 -2.53 7.99
N LEU A 38 2.30 -1.76 6.89
CA LEU A 38 1.93 -0.34 6.90
C LEU A 38 0.41 -0.13 7.00
N LEU A 39 -0.38 -0.95 6.31
CA LEU A 39 -1.84 -0.81 6.29
C LEU A 39 -2.49 -0.85 7.69
N PRO A 40 -2.23 -1.86 8.55
CA PRO A 40 -2.84 -1.90 9.88
C PRO A 40 -2.37 -0.75 10.78
N LEU A 41 -1.11 -0.29 10.65
CA LEU A 41 -0.61 0.84 11.44
C LEU A 41 -1.35 2.14 11.09
N LEU A 42 -1.61 2.37 9.81
CA LEU A 42 -2.36 3.54 9.36
C LEU A 42 -3.83 3.48 9.78
N LEU A 43 -4.45 2.30 9.67
CA LEU A 43 -5.81 2.09 10.16
C LEU A 43 -5.91 2.32 11.67
N LEU A 44 -4.91 1.86 12.44
CA LEU A 44 -4.83 2.10 13.87
C LEU A 44 -4.71 3.61 14.19
N LEU A 45 -3.86 4.34 13.47
CA LEU A 45 -3.71 5.79 13.62
C LEU A 45 -5.03 6.52 13.34
N LEU A 46 -5.71 6.15 12.24
CA LEU A 46 -7.02 6.71 11.90
C LEU A 46 -8.05 6.42 12.98
N LEU A 47 -8.10 5.18 13.48
CA LEU A 47 -9.01 4.77 14.55
C LEU A 47 -8.78 5.56 15.84
N LEU A 48 -7.52 5.74 16.23
CA LEU A 48 -7.15 6.50 17.42
C LEU A 48 -7.56 7.98 17.30
N LEU A 49 -7.35 8.59 16.12
CA LEU A 49 -7.79 9.97 15.88
C LEU A 49 -9.32 10.09 15.91
N LEU A 50 -10.04 9.13 15.30
CA LEU A 50 -11.50 9.09 15.32
C LEU A 50 -12.04 8.94 16.75
N LEU A 51 -11.41 8.07 17.55
CA LEU A 51 -11.75 7.89 18.96
C LEU A 51 -11.54 9.17 19.76
N LEU A 52 -10.41 9.87 19.53
CA LEU A 52 -10.13 11.16 20.17
C LEU A 52 -11.19 12.20 19.81
N LEU A 53 -11.55 12.31 18.52
CA LEU A 53 -12.62 13.20 18.06
C LEU A 53 -13.96 12.85 18.74
N LEU A 54 -14.31 11.57 18.81
CA LEU A 54 -15.53 11.09 19.44
C LEU A 54 -15.58 11.45 20.93
N LEU A 55 -14.47 11.23 21.65
CA LEU A 55 -14.34 11.57 23.06
C LEU A 55 -14.51 13.09 23.28
N LEU A 56 -13.88 13.90 22.42
CA LEU A 56 -13.99 15.36 22.49
C LEU A 56 -15.43 15.82 22.22
N LEU A 57 -16.10 15.23 21.24
CA LEU A 57 -17.49 15.51 20.93
C LEU A 57 -18.42 15.12 22.09
N LEU A 58 -18.20 13.95 22.69
CA LEU A 58 -18.94 13.49 23.87
C LEU A 58 -18.77 14.43 25.05
N LEU A 59 -17.53 14.88 25.31
CA LEU A 59 -17.24 15.85 26.36
C LEU A 59 -17.97 17.18 26.11
N LEU A 60 -17.93 17.67 24.87
CA LEU A 60 -18.64 18.89 24.47
C LEU A 60 -20.15 18.74 24.67
N LEU A 61 -20.73 17.61 24.25
CA LEU A 61 -22.15 17.31 24.42
C LEU A 61 -22.55 17.29 25.90
N LEU A 62 -21.76 16.63 26.74
CA LEU A 62 -22.01 16.55 28.18
C LEU A 62 -21.95 17.94 28.83
N LEU A 63 -20.98 18.76 28.41
CA LEU A 63 -20.86 20.14 28.89
C LEU A 63 -22.05 21.00 28.46
N LEU A 64 -22.50 20.86 27.21
CA LEU A 64 -23.69 21.54 26.70
C LEU A 64 -24.95 21.12 27.46
N LEU A 65 -25.10 19.82 27.75
CA LEU A 65 -26.21 19.30 28.53
C LEU A 65 -26.22 19.86 29.95
N LEU A 66 -25.05 19.91 30.61
CA LEU A 66 -24.90 20.47 31.94
C LEU A 66 -25.22 21.97 31.95
N LEU A 67 -24.72 22.72 30.96
CA LEU A 67 -25.04 24.13 30.79
C LEU A 67 -26.56 24.32 30.61
N LEU A 68 -27.20 23.53 29.75
CA LEU A 68 -28.65 23.57 29.53
C LEU A 68 -29.42 23.32 30.83
N LEU A 69 -29.02 22.32 31.62
CA LEU A 69 -29.64 22.02 32.90
C LEU A 69 -29.55 23.20 33.88
N VAL A 70 -28.38 23.85 33.94
CA VAL A 70 -28.17 25.02 34.79
C VAL A 70 -29.04 26.18 34.34
N LEU A 71 -29.09 26.44 33.03
CA LEU A 71 -29.97 27.47 32.45
C LEU A 71 -31.44 27.17 32.74
N LEU A 72 -31.87 25.91 32.63
CA LEU A 72 -33.23 25.49 32.96
C LEU A 72 -33.56 25.76 34.43
N GLN A 73 -32.65 25.44 35.36
CA GLN A 73 -32.85 25.73 36.78
C GLN A 73 -33.00 27.24 37.04
N LEU A 74 -32.21 28.07 36.35
CA LEU A 74 -32.31 29.53 36.46
C LEU A 74 -33.65 30.06 35.95
N VAL A 75 -34.25 29.41 34.94
CA VAL A 75 -35.53 29.83 34.34
C VAL A 75 -36.74 29.31 35.13
N LEU A 76 -36.69 28.07 35.63
CA LEU A 76 -37.83 27.41 36.26
C LEU A 76 -38.00 27.69 37.76
N LEU A 77 -36.94 28.09 38.47
CA LEU A 77 -37.06 28.43 39.88
C LEU A 77 -37.77 29.78 40.05
N PRO A 78 -38.80 29.89 40.92
CA PRO A 78 -39.47 31.16 41.24
C PRO A 78 -38.45 32.16 41.83
N PRO A 79 -38.77 33.47 41.93
CA PRO A 79 -37.79 34.50 42.28
C PRO A 79 -37.36 34.44 43.76
N PRO A 80 -36.18 33.87 44.05
CA PRO A 80 -35.11 34.62 44.68
C PRO A 80 -33.86 34.67 43.78
N PRO A 81 -32.83 35.46 44.12
CA PRO A 81 -31.57 35.45 43.37
C PRO A 81 -31.01 34.02 43.25
N PRO A 82 -30.43 33.66 42.09
CA PRO A 82 -29.90 32.32 41.90
C PRO A 82 -28.81 32.03 42.93
N PRO A 83 -28.75 30.81 43.48
CA PRO A 83 -27.75 30.45 44.46
C PRO A 83 -26.35 30.68 43.89
N PRO A 84 -25.39 31.22 44.68
CA PRO A 84 -24.07 31.59 44.19
C PRO A 84 -23.31 30.41 43.57
N ARG A 85 -23.62 29.18 43.99
CA ARG A 85 -23.08 27.94 43.41
C ARG A 85 -23.38 27.79 41.92
N LEU A 86 -24.58 28.17 41.47
CA LEU A 86 -24.94 28.09 40.04
C LEU A 86 -24.21 29.14 39.21
N LEU A 87 -24.03 30.35 39.76
CA LEU A 87 -23.24 31.40 39.11
C LEU A 87 -21.77 31.00 38.96
N LEU A 88 -21.17 30.41 40.00
CA LEU A 88 -19.80 29.88 39.94
C LEU A 88 -19.67 28.75 38.91
N LEU A 89 -20.64 27.85 38.85
CA LEU A 89 -20.63 26.75 37.88
C LEU A 89 -20.75 27.29 36.45
N LEU A 90 -21.63 28.26 36.19
CA LEU A 90 -21.74 28.91 34.89
C LEU A 90 -20.44 29.63 34.50
N LEU A 91 -19.82 30.32 35.46
CA LEU A 91 -18.53 30.98 35.28
C LEU A 91 -17.40 29.99 34.91
N LEU A 92 -17.47 28.74 35.38
CA LEU A 92 -16.50 27.70 35.05
C LEU A 92 -16.81 27.01 33.71
N LEU A 93 -18.09 26.73 33.43
CA LEU A 93 -18.49 26.02 32.20
C LEU A 93 -18.29 26.87 30.95
N LEU A 94 -18.55 28.17 31.00
CA LEU A 94 -18.47 29.03 29.83
C LEU A 94 -17.04 29.11 29.24
N PRO A 95 -15.98 29.37 30.03
CA PRO A 95 -14.59 29.30 29.54
C PRO A 95 -14.21 27.92 29.02
N LEU A 96 -14.68 26.85 29.67
CA LEU A 96 -14.40 25.50 29.23
C LEU A 96 -15.02 25.20 27.86
N LEU A 97 -16.27 25.63 27.63
CA LEU A 97 -16.91 25.57 26.31
C LEU A 97 -16.14 26.39 25.28
N LEU A 98 -15.78 27.62 25.65
CA LEU A 98 -15.05 28.55 24.79
C LEU A 98 -13.69 27.99 24.38
N LEU A 99 -13.05 27.18 25.22
CA LEU A 99 -11.78 26.51 24.93
C LEU A 99 -11.97 25.24 24.09
N LEU A 100 -13.02 24.46 24.33
CA LEU A 100 -13.27 23.21 23.59
C LEU A 100 -13.71 23.44 22.15
N LEU A 101 -14.51 24.48 21.88
CA LEU A 101 -14.99 24.79 20.53
C LEU A 101 -13.86 25.03 19.51
N PRO A 102 -12.87 25.91 19.76
CA PRO A 102 -11.76 26.11 18.82
C PRO A 102 -10.87 24.88 18.71
N LEU A 103 -10.73 24.07 19.77
CA LEU A 103 -10.01 22.81 19.71
C LEU A 103 -10.69 21.83 18.73
N LEU A 104 -12.02 21.69 18.82
CA LEU A 104 -12.81 20.89 17.87
C LEU A 104 -12.65 21.41 16.44
N LEU A 105 -12.75 22.73 16.27
CA LEU A 105 -12.62 23.38 14.97
C LEU A 105 -11.23 23.16 14.35
N LEU A 106 -10.18 23.12 15.17
CA LEU A 106 -8.82 22.84 14.72
C LEU A 106 -8.59 21.36 14.43
N LEU A 107 -9.23 20.45 15.18
CA LEU A 107 -9.07 19.01 14.99
C LEU A 107 -9.75 18.52 13.70
N LEU A 108 -10.88 19.11 13.31
CA LEU A 108 -11.60 18.74 12.08
C LEU A 108 -10.75 18.82 10.79
N PRO A 109 -10.08 19.96 10.46
CA PRO A 109 -9.24 20.03 9.27
C PRO A 109 -8.01 19.12 9.37
N LEU A 110 -7.48 18.87 10.57
CA LEU A 110 -6.39 17.90 10.76
C LEU A 110 -6.85 16.47 10.42
N LEU A 111 -8.06 16.09 10.84
CA LEU A 111 -8.65 14.80 10.47
C LEU A 111 -8.88 14.69 8.96
N LEU A 112 -9.36 15.75 8.32
CA LEU A 112 -9.52 15.79 6.87
C LEU A 112 -8.18 15.68 6.13
N LEU A 113 -7.15 16.38 6.61
CA LEU A 113 -5.80 16.29 6.08
C LEU A 113 -5.23 14.87 6.21
N LEU A 114 -5.42 14.23 7.38
CA LEU A 114 -4.99 12.85 7.59
C LEU A 114 -5.71 11.89 6.64
N LEU A 115 -7.03 12.07 6.45
CA LEU A 115 -7.81 11.27 5.51
C LEU A 115 -7.29 11.44 4.07
N LEU A 116 -6.99 12.67 3.67
CA LEU A 116 -6.41 12.95 2.35
C LEU A 116 -5.04 12.29 2.19
N LEU A 117 -4.19 12.36 3.21
CA LEU A 117 -2.87 11.71 3.21
C LEU A 117 -3.00 10.19 3.12
N LEU A 118 -3.95 9.59 3.84
CA LEU A 118 -4.25 8.16 3.75
C LEU A 118 -4.68 7.77 2.32
N LEU A 119 -5.57 8.56 1.71
CA LEU A 119 -6.02 8.35 0.34
C LEU A 119 -4.85 8.45 -0.65
N LEU A 120 -4.01 9.47 -0.50
CA LEU A 120 -2.83 9.66 -1.34
C LEU A 120 -1.87 8.48 -1.22
N LEU A 121 -1.63 7.98 0.00
CA LEU A 121 -0.78 6.82 0.22
C LEU A 121 -1.37 5.56 -0.41
N LEU A 122 -2.68 5.34 -0.27
CA LEU A 122 -3.37 4.23 -0.92
C LEU A 122 -3.23 4.32 -2.45
N LEU A 123 -3.36 5.51 -3.02
CA LEU A 123 -3.16 5.73 -4.46
C LEU A 123 -1.72 5.46 -4.88
N LEU A 124 -0.73 5.93 -4.12
CA LEU A 124 0.68 5.67 -4.37
C LEU A 124 0.98 4.17 -4.34
N LEU A 125 0.41 3.46 -3.36
CA LEU A 125 0.51 2.02 -3.26
C LEU A 125 -0.08 1.32 -4.49
N LEU A 126 -1.28 1.73 -4.90
CA LEU A 126 -1.94 1.19 -6.10
C LEU A 126 -1.08 1.42 -7.35
N LEU A 127 -0.53 2.63 -7.50
CA LEU A 127 0.36 2.96 -8.61
C LEU A 127 1.62 2.09 -8.61
N LEU A 128 2.22 1.89 -7.44
CA LEU A 128 3.41 1.05 -7.29
C LEU A 128 3.09 -0.41 -7.62
N LEU A 129 1.94 -0.92 -7.19
CA LEU A 129 1.46 -2.25 -7.56
C LEU A 129 1.26 -2.38 -9.08
N LEU A 130 0.67 -1.36 -9.71
CA LEU A 130 0.47 -1.32 -11.16
C LEU A 130 1.82 -1.31 -11.91
N LEU A 131 2.78 -0.51 -11.46
CA LEU A 131 4.12 -0.45 -12.02
C LEU A 131 4.84 -1.79 -11.89
N LEU A 132 4.70 -2.46 -10.73
CA LEU A 132 5.24 -3.79 -10.52
C LEU A 132 4.58 -4.83 -11.44
N LEU A 133 3.26 -4.76 -11.63
CA LEU A 133 2.55 -5.62 -12.57
C LEU A 133 3.02 -5.40 -14.00
N LEU A 134 3.23 -4.16 -14.41
CA LEU A 134 3.79 -3.83 -15.72
C LEU A 134 5.21 -4.37 -15.88
N LEU A 135 6.05 -4.23 -14.86
CA LEU A 135 7.40 -4.80 -14.86
C LEU A 135 7.37 -6.33 -14.98
N LEU A 136 6.46 -6.99 -14.26
CA LEU A 136 6.23 -8.43 -14.36
C LEU A 136 5.81 -8.82 -15.79
N LEU A 137 4.87 -8.09 -16.39
CA LEU A 137 4.44 -8.33 -17.77
C LEU A 137 5.62 -8.19 -18.76
N LEU A 138 6.40 -7.12 -18.62
CA LEU A 138 7.58 -6.89 -19.46
C LEU A 138 8.60 -8.01 -19.31
N LEU A 139 8.82 -8.47 -18.08
CA LEU A 139 9.71 -9.60 -17.82
C LEU A 139 9.19 -10.89 -18.47
N LEU A 140 7.88 -11.15 -18.39
CA LEU A 140 7.27 -12.32 -19.05
C LEU A 140 7.44 -12.25 -20.57
N LEU A 141 7.29 -11.06 -21.17
CA LEU A 141 7.55 -10.86 -22.60
C LEU A 141 9.02 -11.10 -22.95
N LEU A 142 9.94 -10.59 -22.14
CA LEU A 142 11.38 -10.81 -22.32
C LEU A 142 11.72 -12.30 -22.21
N LEU A 143 11.14 -13.00 -21.24
CA LEU A 143 11.24 -14.44 -21.07
C LEU A 143 10.74 -15.18 -22.32
N GLN A 144 9.58 -14.80 -22.85
CA GLN A 144 9.02 -15.42 -24.06
C GLN A 144 9.94 -15.21 -25.27
N LEU A 145 10.47 -14.00 -25.46
CA LEU A 145 11.43 -13.71 -26.52
C LEU A 145 12.69 -14.57 -26.38
N LEU A 146 13.19 -14.71 -25.15
CA LEU A 146 14.36 -15.52 -24.85
C LEU A 146 14.13 -16.99 -25.18
N LEU A 147 12.97 -17.54 -24.81
CA LEU A 147 12.58 -18.90 -25.15
C LEU A 147 12.48 -19.11 -26.66
N LEU A 148 11.96 -18.13 -27.41
CA LEU A 148 11.90 -18.19 -28.87
C LEU A 148 13.30 -18.17 -29.50
N LEU A 149 14.19 -17.29 -29.03
CA LEU A 149 15.57 -17.26 -29.48
C LEU A 149 16.26 -18.60 -29.22
N LEU A 150 16.00 -19.18 -28.06
CA LEU A 150 16.54 -20.48 -27.68
C LEU A 150 16.04 -21.61 -28.60
N LEU A 151 14.75 -21.62 -28.90
CA LEU A 151 14.14 -22.56 -29.85
C LEU A 151 14.80 -22.44 -31.23
N LEU A 152 15.02 -21.22 -31.71
CA LEU A 152 15.66 -20.95 -33.00
C LEU A 152 17.11 -21.43 -33.02
N LEU A 153 17.87 -21.19 -31.94
CA LEU A 153 19.24 -21.69 -31.81
C LEU A 153 19.28 -23.22 -31.85
N LEU A 154 18.34 -23.88 -31.15
CA LEU A 154 18.22 -25.33 -31.16
C LEU A 154 17.89 -25.86 -32.56
N LEU A 155 16.96 -25.21 -33.27
CA LEU A 155 16.61 -25.58 -34.64
C LEU A 155 17.81 -25.47 -35.58
N LEU A 156 18.57 -24.36 -35.49
CA LEU A 156 19.78 -24.16 -36.27
C LEU A 156 20.82 -25.25 -35.98
N LEU A 157 20.99 -25.61 -34.72
CA LEU A 157 21.88 -26.70 -34.31
C LEU A 157 21.45 -28.04 -34.93
N LEU A 158 20.16 -28.36 -34.89
CA LEU A 158 19.63 -29.58 -35.51
C LEU A 158 19.87 -29.61 -37.01
N LEU A 159 19.67 -28.49 -37.71
CA LEU A 159 19.93 -28.36 -39.15
C LEU A 159 21.41 -28.59 -39.48
N LEU A 160 22.32 -28.00 -38.70
CA LEU A 160 23.76 -28.19 -38.89
C LEU A 160 24.18 -29.66 -38.69
N LEU A 161 23.63 -30.32 -37.65
CA LEU A 161 23.90 -31.73 -37.39
C LEU A 161 23.37 -32.62 -38.53
N HIS A 162 22.16 -32.35 -39.02
CA HIS A 162 21.58 -33.10 -40.13
C HIS A 162 22.40 -32.96 -41.42
N HIS A 163 22.79 -31.72 -41.76
CA HIS A 163 23.59 -31.45 -42.96
C HIS A 163 24.97 -32.13 -42.91
N HIS A 164 25.64 -32.08 -41.75
CA HIS A 164 26.92 -32.74 -41.56
C HIS A 164 26.82 -34.26 -41.72
N HIS A 165 25.77 -34.87 -41.16
CA HIS A 165 25.52 -36.30 -41.31
C HIS A 165 25.31 -36.71 -42.78
N HIS A 166 24.59 -35.90 -43.55
CA HIS A 166 24.33 -36.18 -44.95
C HIS A 166 25.61 -36.10 -45.81
N HIS A 167 26.47 -35.12 -45.55
CA HIS A 167 27.76 -34.99 -46.26
C HIS A 167 28.69 -36.18 -46.00
N HIS A 168 28.72 -36.69 -44.77
CA HIS A 168 29.52 -37.88 -44.46
C HIS A 168 29.02 -39.14 -45.16
N HIS A 169 27.70 -39.30 -45.33
CA HIS A 169 27.16 -40.44 -46.06
C HIS A 169 27.47 -40.44 -47.57
N HIS A 170 27.47 -39.28 -48.23
CA HIS A 170 27.79 -39.20 -49.65
C HIS A 170 29.26 -39.51 -49.97
N HIS A 171 30.19 -39.15 -49.09
CA HIS A 171 31.60 -39.50 -49.27
C HIS A 171 31.88 -41.00 -49.11
N HIS A 172 31.09 -41.72 -48.32
CA HIS A 172 31.23 -43.17 -48.18
C HIS A 172 30.61 -43.98 -49.33
N HIS A 173 29.68 -43.40 -50.10
CA HIS A 173 29.08 -44.07 -51.27
C HIS A 173 29.76 -43.75 -52.60
N SER A 174 30.71 -42.82 -52.62
CA SER A 174 31.47 -42.42 -53.82
C SER A 174 32.87 -43.05 -53.88
N GLN A 175 33.15 -43.99 -52.99
CA GLN A 175 34.28 -44.94 -53.04
C GLN A 175 33.72 -46.34 -53.32
#